data_AF-A0A5W7B6D2-F1
#
_entry.id   AF-A0A5W7B6D2-F1
#
_cell.length_a   1.000
_cell.length_b   1.000
_cell.length_c   1.000
_cell.angle_alpha   90.00
_cell.angle_beta   90.00
_cell.angle_gamma   90.00
#
_symmetry.space_group_name_H-M   'P 1'
#
loop_
_entity.id
_entity.type
_entity.pdbx_description
1 polymer ?
#
loop_
_entity_poly.entity_id
_entity_poly.type
_entity_poly.pdbx_seq_one_letter_code
_entity_poly.pdbx_strand_id
1 'polypeptide(L)'
;MAAPKGNRFWEARSSHGRNPKFESPEALWAACCEYFEWVEANPLWEMKAFSYQGEVTQEPIAKMRAMTITGLTQFLDVTLETWRQYRVREDLSEVVTRAEQIIYDQKFSGAAADLLNANIIARDLGLKEQSQVEDVTPDKGDRDKRRSRIKELFNRGTGRDS
;
A
#
# COMPACT_ATOMS: atom_id res chain seq x y z
N MET A 1 33.40 -12.12 -5.87
CA MET A 1 31.95 -11.92 -5.64
C MET A 1 31.70 -10.42 -5.51
N ALA A 2 31.33 -9.75 -6.60
CA ALA A 2 30.96 -8.33 -6.53
C ALA A 2 29.64 -8.20 -5.76
N ALA A 3 29.51 -7.20 -4.89
CA ALA A 3 28.27 -6.93 -4.17
C ALA A 3 27.07 -6.89 -5.15
N PRO A 4 25.88 -7.39 -4.76
CA PRO A 4 24.71 -7.37 -5.62
C PRO A 4 24.46 -5.96 -6.16
N LYS A 5 24.49 -5.81 -7.48
CA LYS A 5 24.15 -4.56 -8.17
C LYS A 5 22.64 -4.29 -7.95
N GLY A 6 22.24 -3.03 -7.76
CA GLY A 6 20.82 -2.64 -7.64
C GLY A 6 20.32 -2.19 -6.26
N ASN A 7 21.16 -2.21 -5.21
CA ASN A 7 20.72 -1.76 -3.87
C ASN A 7 20.79 -0.23 -3.65
N ARG A 8 21.45 0.51 -4.54
CA ARG A 8 21.50 1.98 -4.49
C ARG A 8 20.30 2.58 -5.21
N PHE A 9 19.11 2.34 -4.69
CA PHE A 9 17.86 2.81 -5.31
C PHE A 9 17.81 4.33 -5.46
N TRP A 10 18.52 5.07 -4.61
CA TRP A 10 18.62 6.54 -4.66
C TRP A 10 19.47 7.08 -5.82
N GLU A 11 20.26 6.25 -6.49
CA GLU A 11 21.02 6.62 -7.70
C GLU A 11 20.24 6.30 -8.98
N ALA A 12 19.15 5.52 -8.89
CA ALA A 12 18.35 5.12 -10.03
C ALA A 12 17.50 6.29 -10.55
N ARG A 13 17.47 6.45 -11.87
CA ARG A 13 16.72 7.50 -12.55
C ARG A 13 16.25 7.02 -13.91
N SER A 14 15.12 7.53 -14.37
CA SER A 14 14.63 7.31 -15.73
C SER A 14 15.58 7.90 -16.79
N SER A 15 15.46 7.41 -18.00
CA SER A 15 16.20 7.89 -19.19
C SER A 15 15.92 9.36 -19.51
N HIS A 16 14.84 9.92 -18.99
CA HIS A 16 14.38 11.28 -19.24
C HIS A 16 15.23 12.35 -18.53
N GLY A 17 16.13 11.96 -17.61
CA GLY A 17 17.11 12.84 -17.02
C GLY A 17 16.58 13.69 -15.86
N ARG A 18 17.23 14.84 -15.60
CA ARG A 18 16.96 15.68 -14.41
C ARG A 18 15.74 16.59 -14.63
N ASN A 19 14.82 16.60 -13.67
CA ASN A 19 13.61 17.43 -13.65
C ASN A 19 12.85 17.42 -15.00
N PRO A 20 12.45 16.23 -15.50
CA PRO A 20 11.77 16.13 -16.78
C PRO A 20 10.42 16.84 -16.75
N LYS A 21 10.07 17.49 -17.85
CA LYS A 21 8.75 18.09 -18.06
C LYS A 21 7.94 17.17 -18.95
N PHE A 22 7.01 16.42 -18.35
CA PHE A 22 6.10 15.57 -19.10
C PHE A 22 4.95 16.41 -19.67
N GLU A 23 4.96 16.61 -20.99
CA GLU A 23 3.91 17.30 -21.74
C GLU A 23 3.02 16.35 -22.54
N SER A 24 3.42 15.08 -22.67
CA SER A 24 2.66 14.03 -23.36
C SER A 24 2.34 12.86 -22.41
N PRO A 25 1.11 12.30 -22.47
CA PRO A 25 0.72 11.12 -21.71
C PRO A 25 1.61 9.91 -22.00
N GLU A 26 2.04 9.74 -23.26
CA GLU A 26 2.89 8.65 -23.71
C GLU A 26 4.27 8.72 -23.08
N ALA A 27 4.85 9.93 -23.00
CA ALA A 27 6.15 10.15 -22.36
C ALA A 27 6.10 9.86 -20.85
N LEU A 28 5.07 10.34 -20.17
CA LEU A 28 4.88 10.05 -18.74
C LEU A 28 4.71 8.54 -18.51
N TRP A 29 3.93 7.88 -19.35
CA TRP A 29 3.70 6.44 -19.27
C TRP A 29 4.97 5.64 -19.51
N ALA A 30 5.73 5.95 -20.56
CA ALA A 30 7.01 5.29 -20.84
C ALA A 30 7.97 5.40 -19.65
N ALA A 31 8.07 6.58 -19.02
CA ALA A 31 8.91 6.77 -17.85
C ALA A 31 8.39 5.98 -16.62
N CYS A 32 7.07 5.83 -16.45
CA CYS A 32 6.51 4.94 -15.43
C CYS A 32 6.85 3.47 -15.70
N CYS A 33 6.81 3.02 -16.96
CA CYS A 33 7.22 1.66 -17.34
C CYS A 33 8.68 1.40 -17.01
N GLU A 34 9.58 2.35 -17.29
CA GLU A 34 11.00 2.22 -16.91
C GLU A 34 11.18 2.00 -15.39
N TYR A 35 10.36 2.67 -14.56
CA TYR A 35 10.36 2.41 -13.12
C TYR A 35 9.88 0.99 -12.79
N PHE A 36 8.80 0.52 -13.43
CA PHE A 36 8.28 -0.83 -13.18
C PHE A 36 9.31 -1.91 -13.55
N GLU A 37 9.91 -1.79 -14.72
CA GLU A 37 10.98 -2.68 -15.20
C GLU A 37 12.21 -2.62 -14.28
N TRP A 38 12.57 -1.42 -13.81
CA TRP A 38 13.67 -1.26 -12.88
C TRP A 38 13.41 -1.96 -11.55
N VAL A 39 12.18 -1.89 -11.01
CA VAL A 39 11.82 -2.59 -9.77
C VAL A 39 11.93 -4.11 -9.92
N GLU A 40 11.49 -4.66 -11.06
CA GLU A 40 11.60 -6.09 -11.35
C GLU A 40 13.05 -6.55 -11.54
N ALA A 41 13.85 -5.77 -12.28
CA ALA A 41 15.25 -6.09 -12.54
C ALA A 41 16.16 -5.93 -11.31
N ASN A 42 15.71 -5.22 -10.27
CA ASN A 42 16.52 -4.89 -9.09
C ASN A 42 15.84 -5.36 -7.79
N PRO A 43 15.78 -6.68 -7.52
CA PRO A 43 15.24 -7.20 -6.27
C PRO A 43 16.08 -6.76 -5.07
N LEU A 44 15.52 -6.91 -3.86
CA LEU A 44 16.32 -6.86 -2.63
C LEU A 44 17.06 -8.18 -2.46
N TRP A 45 18.13 -8.17 -1.66
CA TRP A 45 18.96 -9.36 -1.45
C TRP A 45 19.02 -9.71 0.03
N GLU A 46 18.66 -10.95 0.35
CA GLU A 46 18.83 -11.56 1.67
C GLU A 46 20.02 -12.51 1.60
N MET A 47 21.06 -12.28 2.41
CA MET A 47 22.18 -13.22 2.49
C MET A 47 21.79 -14.42 3.36
N LYS A 48 21.83 -15.63 2.81
CA LYS A 48 21.66 -16.87 3.58
C LYS A 48 22.95 -17.67 3.64
N ALA A 49 23.25 -18.18 4.82
CA ALA A 49 24.37 -19.08 5.04
C ALA A 49 23.95 -20.53 4.76
N PHE A 50 24.80 -21.26 4.06
CA PHE A 50 24.70 -22.69 3.80
C PHE A 50 25.95 -23.36 4.33
N SER A 51 25.83 -24.54 4.92
CA SER A 51 26.97 -25.29 5.42
C SER A 51 27.00 -26.68 4.81
N TYR A 52 28.13 -27.07 4.23
CA TYR A 52 28.35 -28.41 3.69
C TYR A 52 29.75 -28.89 4.07
N GLN A 53 29.85 -30.05 4.71
CA GLN A 53 31.12 -30.67 5.15
C GLN A 53 32.02 -29.77 6.02
N GLY A 54 31.42 -28.88 6.83
CA GLY A 54 32.16 -27.98 7.72
C GLY A 54 32.56 -26.64 7.09
N GLU A 55 32.31 -26.44 5.79
CA GLU A 55 32.50 -25.15 5.12
C GLU A 55 31.19 -24.37 5.07
N VAL A 56 31.23 -23.08 5.41
CA VAL A 56 30.08 -22.17 5.37
C VAL A 56 30.20 -21.25 4.16
N THR A 57 29.22 -21.31 3.26
CA THR A 57 29.07 -20.39 2.12
C THR A 57 27.91 -19.43 2.40
N GLN A 58 27.99 -18.22 1.88
CA GLN A 58 26.89 -17.26 1.94
C GLN A 58 26.42 -16.96 0.52
N GLU A 59 25.14 -17.22 0.25
CA GLU A 59 24.54 -16.97 -1.06
C GLU A 59 23.41 -15.94 -0.94
N PRO A 60 23.33 -14.98 -1.88
CA PRO A 60 22.26 -13.99 -1.91
C PRO A 60 20.98 -14.59 -2.50
N ILE A 61 19.86 -14.41 -1.81
CA ILE A 61 18.53 -14.80 -2.28
C ILE A 61 17.76 -13.53 -2.62
N ALA A 62 17.21 -13.50 -3.84
CA ALA A 62 16.39 -12.39 -4.30
C ALA A 62 15.06 -12.32 -3.52
N LYS A 63 14.68 -11.11 -3.11
CA LYS A 63 13.43 -10.78 -2.45
C LYS A 63 12.71 -9.72 -3.26
N MET A 64 11.40 -9.87 -3.40
CA MET A 64 10.56 -8.95 -4.16
C MET A 64 10.67 -7.53 -3.58
N ARG A 65 10.79 -6.54 -4.47
CA ARG A 65 10.76 -5.12 -4.13
C ARG A 65 9.33 -4.60 -4.26
N ALA A 66 8.77 -4.05 -3.18
CA ALA A 66 7.47 -3.39 -3.23
C ALA A 66 7.56 -2.07 -4.00
N MET A 67 6.65 -1.85 -4.95
CA MET A 67 6.54 -0.57 -5.64
C MET A 67 5.93 0.50 -4.72
N THR A 68 6.35 1.75 -4.88
CA THR A 68 5.81 2.88 -4.12
C THR A 68 5.71 4.14 -4.98
N ILE A 69 4.72 4.99 -4.72
CA ILE A 69 4.57 6.28 -5.42
C ILE A 69 5.78 7.18 -5.14
N THR A 70 6.31 7.15 -3.91
CA THR A 70 7.53 7.86 -3.54
C THR A 70 8.76 7.36 -4.31
N GLY A 71 8.89 6.05 -4.49
CA GLY A 71 9.97 5.46 -5.29
C GLY A 71 9.83 5.81 -6.78
N LEU A 72 8.62 5.76 -7.32
CA LEU A 72 8.32 6.17 -8.69
C LEU A 72 8.69 7.64 -8.91
N THR A 73 8.21 8.55 -8.07
CA THR A 73 8.49 9.98 -8.22
C THR A 73 9.97 10.31 -8.06
N GLN A 74 10.68 9.64 -7.14
CA GLN A 74 12.13 9.74 -7.03
C GLN A 74 12.84 9.25 -8.31
N PHE A 75 12.43 8.11 -8.85
CA PHE A 75 13.01 7.54 -10.07
C PHE A 75 12.78 8.43 -11.29
N LEU A 76 11.60 9.05 -11.38
CA LEU A 76 11.25 10.03 -12.41
C LEU A 76 11.94 11.38 -12.21
N ASP A 77 12.63 11.60 -11.08
CA ASP A 77 13.23 12.88 -10.68
C ASP A 77 12.21 14.03 -10.59
N VAL A 78 11.00 13.73 -10.10
CA VAL A 78 9.92 14.71 -9.84
C VAL A 78 9.51 14.69 -8.37
N THR A 79 8.96 15.80 -7.87
CA THR A 79 8.43 15.83 -6.51
C THR A 79 7.03 15.20 -6.44
N LEU A 80 6.62 14.79 -5.23
CA LEU A 80 5.24 14.35 -4.99
C LEU A 80 4.22 15.46 -5.30
N GLU A 81 4.59 16.72 -5.18
CA GLU A 81 3.74 17.84 -5.55
C GLU A 81 3.50 17.87 -7.06
N THR A 82 4.58 17.77 -7.86
CA THR A 82 4.46 17.67 -9.32
C THR A 82 3.61 16.48 -9.75
N TRP A 83 3.80 15.31 -9.11
CA TRP A 83 2.95 14.13 -9.37
C TRP A 83 1.47 14.40 -9.08
N ARG A 84 1.15 15.08 -7.98
CA ARG A 84 -0.22 15.48 -7.65
C ARG A 84 -0.79 16.45 -8.68
N GLN A 85 0.02 17.34 -9.26
CA GLN A 85 -0.43 18.24 -10.32
C GLN A 85 -0.79 17.48 -11.61
N TYR A 86 -0.04 16.42 -11.95
CA TYR A 86 -0.38 15.56 -13.10
C TYR A 86 -1.73 14.87 -12.95
N ARG A 87 -2.17 14.58 -11.71
CA ARG A 87 -3.49 14.03 -11.43
C ARG A 87 -4.64 14.98 -11.76
N VAL A 88 -4.40 16.28 -11.70
CA VAL A 88 -5.43 17.32 -11.95
C VAL A 88 -5.51 17.66 -13.44
N ARG A 89 -4.43 17.50 -14.19
CA ARG A 89 -4.44 17.72 -15.64
C ARG A 89 -5.14 16.55 -16.34
N GLU A 90 -6.19 16.88 -17.10
CA GLU A 90 -7.05 15.88 -17.75
C GLU A 90 -6.25 14.92 -18.65
N ASP A 91 -5.27 15.45 -19.38
CA ASP A 91 -4.39 14.69 -20.28
C ASP A 91 -3.51 13.65 -19.58
N LEU A 92 -3.01 13.94 -18.38
CA LEU A 92 -2.08 13.06 -17.64
C LEU A 92 -2.77 12.26 -16.53
N SER A 93 -3.99 12.63 -16.14
CA SER A 93 -4.73 12.03 -15.03
C SER A 93 -4.96 10.52 -15.20
N GLU A 94 -5.21 10.07 -16.43
CA GLU A 94 -5.40 8.66 -16.76
C GLU A 94 -4.10 7.86 -16.55
N VAL A 95 -2.96 8.42 -16.95
CA VAL A 95 -1.64 7.80 -16.79
C VAL A 95 -1.28 7.70 -15.31
N VAL A 96 -1.52 8.76 -14.53
CA VAL A 96 -1.31 8.77 -13.08
C VAL A 96 -2.16 7.71 -12.41
N THR A 97 -3.45 7.64 -12.74
CA THR A 97 -4.39 6.66 -12.18
C THR A 97 -3.96 5.23 -12.50
N ARG A 98 -3.58 4.98 -13.76
CA ARG A 98 -3.07 3.67 -14.20
C ARG A 98 -1.79 3.26 -13.46
N ALA A 99 -0.84 4.19 -13.30
CA ALA A 99 0.40 3.93 -12.59
C ALA A 99 0.15 3.63 -11.10
N GLU A 100 -0.72 4.40 -10.43
CA GLU A 100 -1.10 4.15 -9.03
C GLU A 100 -1.79 2.80 -8.86
N GLN A 101 -2.66 2.41 -9.80
CA GLN A 101 -3.35 1.11 -9.79
C GLN A 101 -2.35 -0.06 -9.94
N ILE A 102 -1.37 0.05 -10.83
CA ILE A 102 -0.34 -0.99 -11.00
C ILE A 102 0.51 -1.13 -9.75
N ILE A 103 0.90 -0.01 -9.12
CA ILE A 103 1.64 -0.03 -7.85
C ILE A 103 0.82 -0.71 -6.75
N TYR A 104 -0.50 -0.44 -6.70
CA TYR A 104 -1.41 -1.09 -5.77
C TYR A 104 -1.47 -2.61 -6.01
N ASP A 105 -1.73 -3.03 -7.25
CA ASP A 105 -1.93 -4.44 -7.61
C ASP A 105 -0.64 -5.26 -7.48
N GLN A 106 0.53 -4.69 -7.80
CA GLN A 106 1.82 -5.34 -7.61
C GLN A 106 2.08 -5.67 -6.13
N LYS A 107 1.78 -4.73 -5.23
CA LYS A 107 1.90 -4.96 -3.78
C LYS A 107 0.88 -5.99 -3.30
N PHE A 108 -0.38 -5.85 -3.73
CA PHE A 108 -1.45 -6.75 -3.34
C PHE A 108 -1.15 -8.21 -3.73
N SER A 109 -0.83 -8.43 -5.00
CA SER A 109 -0.47 -9.75 -5.53
C SER A 109 0.80 -10.30 -4.88
N GLY A 110 1.84 -9.47 -4.69
CA GLY A 110 3.06 -9.86 -4.00
C GLY A 110 2.85 -10.29 -2.54
N ALA A 111 1.95 -9.61 -1.82
CA ALA A 111 1.55 -10.00 -0.47
C ALA A 111 0.71 -11.27 -0.45
N ALA A 112 -0.21 -11.43 -1.41
CA ALA A 112 -1.05 -12.62 -1.53
C ALA A 112 -0.24 -13.89 -1.86
N ALA A 113 0.94 -13.73 -2.49
CA ALA A 113 1.87 -14.80 -2.81
C ALA A 113 2.98 -15.02 -1.75
N ASP A 114 2.86 -14.40 -0.56
CA ASP A 114 3.87 -14.45 0.51
C ASP A 114 5.28 -13.95 0.11
N LEU A 115 5.38 -13.19 -0.99
CA LEU A 115 6.63 -12.58 -1.45
C LEU A 115 6.93 -11.24 -0.75
N LEU A 116 5.86 -10.56 -0.32
CA LEU A 116 5.90 -9.35 0.49
C LEU A 116 5.23 -9.61 1.84
N ASN A 117 5.65 -8.88 2.87
CA ASN A 117 5.06 -9.03 4.20
C ASN A 117 3.60 -8.55 4.21
N ALA A 118 2.65 -9.49 4.40
CA ALA A 118 1.22 -9.21 4.33
C ALA A 118 0.75 -8.11 5.28
N ASN A 119 1.27 -8.06 6.51
CA ASN A 119 0.86 -7.05 7.50
C ASN A 119 1.34 -5.63 7.14
N ILE A 120 2.56 -5.50 6.61
CA ILE A 120 3.08 -4.21 6.10
C ILE A 120 2.21 -3.74 4.94
N ILE A 121 1.97 -4.63 3.97
CA ILE A 121 1.21 -4.29 2.75
C ILE A 121 -0.26 -4.00 3.06
N ALA A 122 -0.91 -4.76 3.94
CA ALA A 122 -2.29 -4.49 4.35
C ALA A 122 -2.46 -3.09 4.94
N ARG A 123 -1.49 -2.63 5.75
CA ARG A 123 -1.48 -1.28 6.32
C ARG A 123 -1.23 -0.20 5.26
N ASP A 124 -0.29 -0.44 4.36
CA ASP A 124 0.05 0.49 3.27
C ASP A 124 -1.09 0.66 2.25
N LEU A 125 -1.77 -0.44 1.89
CA LEU A 125 -2.94 -0.43 1.00
C LEU A 125 -4.25 -0.02 1.69
N GLY A 126 -4.25 0.10 3.02
CA GLY A 126 -5.45 0.42 3.79
C GLY A 126 -6.51 -0.69 3.82
N LEU A 127 -6.09 -1.96 3.69
CA LEU A 127 -6.98 -3.11 3.83
C LEU A 127 -7.51 -3.18 5.27
N LYS A 128 -8.83 -3.09 5.41
CA LYS A 128 -9.49 -3.05 6.71
C LYS A 128 -9.91 -4.44 7.14
N GLU A 129 -9.61 -4.78 8.39
CA GLU A 129 -10.21 -5.93 9.05
C GLU A 129 -11.68 -5.63 9.38
N GLN A 130 -12.56 -6.57 9.06
CA GLN A 130 -13.97 -6.50 9.43
C GLN A 130 -14.24 -7.59 10.47
N SER A 131 -14.73 -7.19 11.64
CA SER A 131 -15.10 -8.12 12.70
C SER A 131 -16.54 -7.91 13.12
N GLN A 132 -17.22 -9.00 13.45
CA GLN A 132 -18.53 -8.99 14.07
C GLN A 132 -18.35 -9.50 15.49
N VAL A 133 -18.72 -8.67 16.47
CA VAL A 133 -18.65 -9.03 17.89
C VAL A 133 -20.07 -9.16 18.40
N GLU A 134 -20.44 -10.39 18.76
CA GLU A 134 -21.73 -10.63 19.41
C GLU A 134 -21.65 -10.28 20.90
N ASP A 135 -22.52 -9.39 21.34
CA ASP A 135 -22.75 -9.08 22.74
C ASP A 135 -23.47 -10.25 23.43
N VAL A 136 -22.74 -11.15 24.09
CA VAL A 136 -23.33 -12.32 24.79
C VAL A 136 -23.73 -12.01 26.24
N THR A 137 -23.87 -10.73 26.60
CA THR A 137 -24.26 -10.36 27.96
C THR A 137 -25.67 -10.92 28.26
N PRO A 138 -25.89 -11.60 29.42
CA PRO A 138 -27.14 -12.29 29.74
C PRO A 138 -28.41 -11.43 29.73
N ASP A 139 -28.25 -10.10 29.66
CA ASP A 139 -29.29 -9.11 29.89
C ASP A 139 -29.80 -8.44 28.60
N LYS A 140 -29.54 -9.04 27.43
CA LYS A 140 -30.03 -8.56 26.12
C LYS A 140 -31.55 -8.33 26.10
N GLY A 141 -32.32 -9.12 26.86
CA GLY A 141 -33.77 -8.97 27.02
C GLY A 141 -34.22 -7.82 27.94
N ASP A 142 -33.29 -7.16 28.64
CA ASP A 142 -33.61 -6.13 29.63
C ASP A 142 -33.40 -4.71 29.09
N ARG A 143 -32.65 -4.51 27.99
CA ARG A 143 -32.58 -3.19 27.34
C ARG A 143 -33.94 -2.72 26.79
N ASP A 144 -34.69 -3.63 26.16
CA ASP A 144 -36.02 -3.30 25.65
C ASP A 144 -37.05 -3.17 26.79
N LYS A 145 -36.90 -3.96 27.86
CA LYS A 145 -37.70 -3.79 29.10
C LYS A 145 -37.37 -2.50 29.83
N ARG A 146 -36.12 -2.06 29.86
CA ARG A 146 -35.71 -0.76 30.42
C ARG A 146 -36.28 0.38 29.60
N ARG A 147 -36.24 0.29 28.26
CA ARG A 147 -36.87 1.28 27.36
C ARG A 147 -38.38 1.35 27.56
N SER A 148 -39.07 0.21 27.68
CA SER A 148 -40.51 0.20 27.93
C SER A 148 -40.86 0.75 29.31
N ARG A 149 -40.08 0.41 30.35
CA ARG A 149 -40.29 0.89 31.72
C ARG A 149 -39.98 2.39 31.87
N ILE A 150 -38.99 2.91 31.18
CA ILE A 150 -38.72 4.37 31.10
C ILE A 150 -39.90 5.11 30.45
N LYS A 151 -40.45 4.55 29.36
CA LYS A 151 -41.62 5.10 28.67
C LYS A 151 -42.88 5.07 29.55
N GLU A 152 -43.08 4.00 30.31
CA GLU A 152 -44.19 3.85 31.26
C GLU A 152 -44.09 4.85 32.43
N LEU A 153 -42.88 5.06 32.96
CA LEU A 153 -42.63 6.05 34.01
C LEU A 153 -42.88 7.49 33.52
N PHE A 154 -42.50 7.81 32.28
CA PHE A 154 -42.80 9.10 31.66
C PHE A 154 -44.30 9.35 31.51
N ASN A 155 -45.07 8.35 31.05
CA ASN A 155 -46.53 8.46 30.89
C ASN A 155 -47.29 8.53 32.22
N ARG A 156 -46.73 7.98 33.31
CA ARG A 156 -47.30 8.11 34.66
C ARG A 156 -47.05 9.49 35.29
N GLY A 157 -45.98 10.19 34.87
CA GLY A 157 -45.66 11.53 35.35
C GLY A 157 -46.57 12.61 34.78
N THR A 158 -47.15 12.40 33.60
CA THR A 158 -48.00 13.39 32.90
C THR A 158 -49.50 13.28 33.21
N GLY A 159 -49.92 12.27 33.99
CA GLY A 159 -51.33 12.01 34.31
C GLY A 159 -51.79 12.40 35.72
N ARG A 160 -50.98 13.15 36.48
CA ARG A 160 -51.31 13.60 37.86
C ARG A 160 -51.63 15.08 38.02
N ASP A 161 -51.60 15.84 36.93
CA ASP A 161 -52.06 17.23 36.90
C ASP A 161 -53.43 17.27 36.22
N SER A 162 -54.48 16.97 36.98
CA SER A 162 -55.89 17.25 36.66
C SER A 162 -56.64 17.50 37.96
#